data_AF-A0A5N0ECQ2-F1
#
_entry.id   AF-A0A5N0ECQ2-F1
#
_cell.length_a   1.000
_cell.length_b   1.000
_cell.length_c   1.000
_cell.angle_alpha   90.00
_cell.angle_beta   90.00
_cell.angle_gamma   90.00
#
_symmetry.space_group_name_H-M   'P 1'
#
loop_
_entity.id
_entity.type
_entity.pdbx_description
1 polymer ?
#
loop_
_entity_poly.entity_id
_entity_poly.type
_entity_poly.pdbx_seq_one_letter_code
_entity_poly.pdbx_strand_id
1 'polypeptide(L)'
;MARLIGDGTLIAKSGRTMLSAQRNSGGHIRVYAGLQIPHDWYIAAGLELEDTTAVREYLLTAFDGWHDRLLDLFRCSDGGFVNRPLFVLPVGHTWDHHPGRTLLGDAAHLMPPFGIGANLAMLDGTDLAAAIATHPTLDDAVRAYESVMLPRSTAAAQACADLDRIMASGEPIDVDGVRRHLNERLLRPQVERS
;
A
#
# COMPACT_ATOMS: atom_id res chain seq x y z
N MET A 1 -16.53 -19.33 4.31
CA MET A 1 -15.55 -18.23 4.22
C MET A 1 -14.60 -18.17 5.41
N ALA A 2 -15.05 -18.07 6.66
CA ALA A 2 -14.14 -17.98 7.81
C ALA A 2 -13.07 -19.10 7.90
N ARG A 3 -13.46 -20.37 7.67
CA ARG A 3 -12.49 -21.49 7.61
C ARG A 3 -11.48 -21.40 6.46
N LEU A 4 -11.86 -20.77 5.34
CA LEU A 4 -10.97 -20.59 4.18
C LEU A 4 -9.87 -19.58 4.50
N ILE A 5 -10.21 -18.52 5.23
CA ILE A 5 -9.31 -17.42 5.58
C ILE A 5 -8.48 -17.75 6.83
N GLY A 6 -9.04 -18.55 7.74
CA GLY A 6 -8.46 -18.81 9.05
C GLY A 6 -8.58 -17.60 9.98
N ASP A 7 -7.62 -17.47 10.90
CA ASP A 7 -7.60 -16.42 11.93
C ASP A 7 -6.78 -15.19 11.53
N GLY A 8 -6.35 -15.10 10.27
CA GLY A 8 -5.50 -14.02 9.78
C GLY A 8 -5.91 -13.51 8.40
N THR A 9 -4.93 -13.49 7.51
CA THR A 9 -5.09 -12.99 6.14
C THR A 9 -4.85 -14.10 5.14
N LEU A 10 -5.76 -14.24 4.19
CA LEU A 10 -5.56 -15.01 2.97
C LEU A 10 -5.15 -14.05 1.85
N ILE A 11 -4.14 -14.43 1.08
CA ILE A 11 -3.73 -13.75 -0.15
C ILE A 11 -3.66 -14.81 -1.24
N ALA A 12 -4.31 -14.53 -2.37
CA ALA A 12 -4.21 -15.31 -3.59
C ALA A 12 -3.94 -14.37 -4.76
N LYS A 13 -3.15 -14.82 -5.74
CA LYS A 13 -2.77 -14.03 -6.90
C LYS A 13 -2.75 -14.92 -8.14
N SER A 14 -3.23 -14.39 -9.26
CA SER A 14 -3.08 -15.00 -10.58
C SER A 14 -2.96 -13.91 -11.64
N GLY A 15 -1.85 -13.92 -12.39
CA GLY A 15 -1.57 -12.92 -13.44
C GLY A 15 -1.71 -11.47 -12.92
N ARG A 16 -2.65 -10.74 -13.52
CA ARG A 16 -2.97 -9.32 -13.25
C ARG A 16 -4.02 -9.11 -12.16
N THR A 17 -4.42 -10.18 -11.48
CA THR A 17 -5.49 -10.18 -10.48
C THR A 17 -4.97 -10.69 -9.14
N MET A 18 -5.47 -10.10 -8.05
CA MET A 18 -5.13 -10.46 -6.68
C MET A 18 -6.39 -10.41 -5.82
N LEU A 19 -6.49 -11.32 -4.87
CA LEU A 19 -7.52 -11.33 -3.85
C LEU A 19 -6.85 -11.38 -2.48
N SER A 20 -7.23 -10.45 -1.60
CA SER A 20 -6.88 -10.52 -0.19
C SER A 20 -8.14 -10.52 0.67
N ALA A 21 -8.20 -11.40 1.65
CA ALA A 21 -9.28 -11.44 2.62
C ALA A 21 -8.67 -11.50 4.03
N GLN A 22 -9.04 -10.54 4.87
CA GLN A 22 -8.55 -10.44 6.24
C GLN A 22 -9.71 -10.55 7.23
N ARG A 23 -9.56 -11.46 8.18
CA ARG A 23 -10.45 -11.54 9.34
C ARG A 23 -10.07 -10.47 10.36
N ASN A 24 -11.01 -9.61 10.70
CA ASN A 24 -10.84 -8.52 11.66
C ASN A 24 -11.66 -8.78 12.93
N SER A 25 -11.51 -7.90 13.92
CA SER A 25 -12.29 -7.93 15.15
C SER A 25 -13.80 -7.84 14.86
N GLY A 26 -14.62 -8.35 15.78
CA GLY A 26 -16.08 -8.38 15.61
C GLY A 26 -16.59 -9.41 14.61
N GLY A 27 -15.72 -10.30 14.10
CA GLY A 27 -16.11 -11.35 13.15
C GLY A 27 -16.27 -10.85 11.71
N HIS A 28 -15.87 -9.61 11.42
CA HIS A 28 -15.92 -9.04 10.08
C HIS A 28 -14.76 -9.54 9.22
N ILE A 29 -15.04 -9.78 7.94
CA ILE A 29 -14.03 -10.06 6.93
C ILE A 29 -13.97 -8.87 5.98
N ARG A 30 -12.78 -8.33 5.75
CA ARG A 30 -12.55 -7.33 4.70
C ARG A 30 -11.93 -8.04 3.50
N VAL A 31 -12.53 -7.87 2.34
CA VAL A 31 -12.05 -8.42 1.06
C VAL A 31 -11.55 -7.26 0.19
N TYR A 32 -10.40 -7.46 -0.43
CA TYR A 32 -9.79 -6.56 -1.40
C TYR A 32 -9.58 -7.32 -2.71
N ALA A 33 -10.12 -6.79 -3.81
CA ALA A 33 -9.81 -7.22 -5.16
C ALA A 33 -8.79 -6.25 -5.76
N GLY A 34 -7.62 -6.76 -6.12
CA GLY A 34 -6.60 -6.03 -6.86
C GLY A 34 -6.67 -6.36 -8.34
N LEU A 35 -6.74 -5.34 -9.19
CA LEU A 35 -6.77 -5.45 -10.64
C LEU A 35 -5.70 -4.53 -11.23
N GLN A 36 -4.80 -5.06 -12.06
CA GLN A 36 -3.89 -4.23 -12.85
C GLN A 36 -4.59 -3.81 -14.15
N ILE A 37 -5.42 -2.77 -14.08
CA ILE A 37 -6.22 -2.22 -15.19
C ILE A 37 -6.25 -0.68 -15.09
N PRO A 38 -6.74 0.05 -16.11
CA PRO A 38 -6.93 1.50 -16.02
C PRO A 38 -7.79 1.89 -14.81
N HIS A 39 -7.47 3.01 -14.16
CA HIS A 39 -8.16 3.45 -12.93
C HIS A 39 -9.64 3.81 -13.15
N ASP A 40 -9.99 4.14 -14.38
CA ASP A 40 -11.30 4.49 -14.93
C ASP A 40 -11.98 3.31 -15.64
N TRP A 41 -11.59 2.07 -15.31
CA TRP A 41 -12.13 0.83 -15.89
C TRP A 41 -13.65 0.77 -15.98
N TYR A 42 -14.35 1.33 -14.98
CA TYR A 42 -15.81 1.33 -14.88
C TYR A 42 -16.45 2.22 -15.96
N ILE A 43 -15.79 3.30 -16.38
CA ILE A 43 -16.25 4.16 -17.47
C ILE A 43 -16.22 3.38 -18.78
N ALA A 44 -15.10 2.72 -19.08
CA ALA A 44 -14.95 1.89 -20.27
C ALA A 44 -15.90 0.69 -20.28
N ALA A 45 -16.27 0.19 -19.10
CA ALA A 45 -17.23 -0.91 -18.92
C ALA A 45 -18.70 -0.45 -18.94
N GLY A 46 -18.98 0.86 -18.92
CA GLY A 46 -20.35 1.39 -18.81
C GLY A 46 -21.03 1.07 -17.49
N LEU A 47 -20.26 1.03 -16.39
CA LEU A 47 -20.70 0.63 -15.07
C LEU A 47 -20.78 1.82 -14.12
N GLU A 48 -21.91 1.91 -13.39
CA GLU A 48 -22.04 2.77 -12.23
C GLU A 48 -21.51 2.02 -10.99
N LEU A 49 -20.62 2.65 -10.22
CA LEU A 49 -19.94 1.99 -9.10
C LEU A 49 -20.88 1.66 -7.93
N GLU A 50 -21.99 2.38 -7.83
CA GLU A 50 -23.05 2.16 -6.86
C GLU A 50 -23.87 0.90 -7.18
N ASP A 51 -23.86 0.44 -8.43
CA ASP A 51 -24.50 -0.82 -8.82
C ASP A 51 -23.64 -2.01 -8.36
N THR A 52 -23.91 -2.43 -7.13
CA THR A 52 -23.22 -3.54 -6.49
C THR A 52 -23.34 -4.84 -7.26
N THR A 53 -24.46 -5.07 -7.97
CA THR A 53 -24.66 -6.28 -8.75
C THR A 53 -23.79 -6.25 -10.00
N ALA A 54 -23.81 -5.15 -10.74
CA ALA A 54 -23.02 -5.01 -11.96
C ALA A 54 -21.51 -5.03 -11.69
N VAL A 55 -21.05 -4.36 -10.61
CA VAL A 55 -19.63 -4.44 -10.20
C VAL A 55 -19.25 -5.86 -9.77
N ARG A 56 -20.14 -6.59 -9.09
CA ARG A 56 -19.89 -8.00 -8.70
C ARG A 56 -19.73 -8.88 -9.93
N GLU A 57 -20.60 -8.74 -10.92
CA GLU A 57 -20.54 -9.49 -12.17
C GLU A 57 -19.25 -9.19 -12.92
N TYR A 58 -18.86 -7.91 -13.02
CA TYR A 58 -17.58 -7.52 -13.59
C TYR A 58 -16.40 -8.19 -12.88
N LEU A 59 -16.38 -8.21 -11.55
CA LEU A 59 -15.33 -8.88 -10.77
C LEU A 59 -15.34 -10.40 -10.98
N LEU A 60 -16.50 -11.04 -11.05
CA LEU A 60 -16.57 -12.47 -11.34
C LEU A 60 -16.01 -12.79 -12.74
N THR A 61 -16.26 -11.94 -13.73
CA THR A 61 -15.65 -12.07 -15.07
C THR A 61 -14.15 -11.80 -15.05
N ALA A 62 -13.69 -10.76 -14.33
CA ALA A 62 -12.27 -10.43 -14.24
C ALA A 62 -11.44 -11.53 -13.54
N PHE A 63 -12.08 -12.30 -12.66
CA PHE A 63 -11.50 -13.44 -11.94
C PHE A 63 -11.92 -14.79 -12.53
N ASP A 64 -12.30 -14.85 -13.81
CA ASP A 64 -12.62 -16.12 -14.48
C ASP A 64 -11.48 -17.14 -14.34
N GLY A 65 -11.84 -18.41 -14.16
CA GLY A 65 -10.91 -19.52 -13.91
C GLY A 65 -10.37 -19.61 -12.48
N TRP A 66 -10.70 -18.68 -11.57
CA TRP A 66 -10.38 -18.83 -10.15
C TRP A 66 -11.29 -19.87 -9.48
N HIS A 67 -10.76 -20.53 -8.44
CA HIS A 67 -11.51 -21.54 -7.69
C HIS A 67 -12.77 -20.95 -7.05
N ASP A 68 -13.91 -21.65 -7.13
CA ASP A 68 -15.23 -21.16 -6.67
C ASP A 68 -15.24 -20.60 -5.25
N ARG A 69 -14.56 -21.27 -4.32
CA ARG A 69 -14.45 -20.79 -2.92
C ARG A 69 -13.81 -19.40 -2.77
N LEU A 70 -12.96 -18.98 -3.71
CA LEU A 70 -12.40 -17.62 -3.73
C LEU A 70 -13.42 -16.65 -4.35
N LEU A 71 -14.12 -17.07 -5.41
CA LEU A 71 -15.20 -16.27 -6.02
C LEU A 71 -16.38 -16.06 -5.07
N ASP A 72 -16.63 -16.98 -4.15
CA ASP A 72 -17.62 -16.83 -3.08
C ASP A 72 -17.35 -15.61 -2.19
N LEU A 73 -16.10 -15.11 -2.14
CA LEU A 73 -15.78 -13.86 -1.44
C LEU A 73 -16.44 -12.63 -2.10
N PHE A 74 -16.75 -12.69 -3.39
CA PHE A 74 -17.55 -11.68 -4.08
C PHE A 74 -19.05 -12.00 -4.02
N ARG A 75 -19.44 -13.27 -4.19
CA ARG A 75 -20.85 -13.68 -4.20
C ARG A 75 -21.54 -13.49 -2.85
N CYS A 76 -20.79 -13.60 -1.75
CA CYS A 76 -21.30 -13.51 -0.40
C CYS A 76 -20.89 -12.21 0.31
N SER A 77 -20.40 -11.18 -0.40
CA SER A 77 -20.14 -9.89 0.22
C SER A 77 -21.45 -9.19 0.58
N ASP A 78 -21.56 -8.76 1.84
CA ASP A 78 -22.76 -8.12 2.42
C ASP A 78 -22.95 -6.66 1.99
N GLY A 79 -21.98 -6.06 1.29
CA GLY A 79 -21.94 -4.63 1.00
C GLY A 79 -21.52 -4.30 -0.44
N GLY A 80 -21.56 -3.01 -0.75
CA GLY A 80 -21.09 -2.46 -2.03
C GLY A 80 -19.58 -2.50 -2.19
N PHE A 81 -19.13 -2.33 -3.42
CA PHE A 81 -17.71 -2.28 -3.78
C PHE A 81 -17.24 -0.83 -3.79
N VAL A 82 -16.12 -0.55 -3.12
CA VAL A 82 -15.51 0.78 -3.15
C VAL A 82 -14.31 0.73 -4.07
N ASN A 83 -14.40 1.43 -5.21
CA ASN A 83 -13.27 1.60 -6.11
C ASN A 83 -12.20 2.49 -5.45
N ARG A 84 -10.97 1.97 -5.32
CA ARG A 84 -9.83 2.70 -4.75
C ARG A 84 -8.61 2.55 -5.66
N PRO A 85 -8.44 3.44 -6.65
CA PRO A 85 -7.21 3.49 -7.42
C PRO A 85 -6.00 3.69 -6.51
N LEU A 86 -4.92 2.95 -6.78
CA LEU A 86 -3.66 3.08 -6.07
C LEU A 86 -2.74 4.03 -6.84
N PHE A 87 -2.31 5.10 -6.18
CA PHE A 87 -1.34 6.05 -6.69
C PHE A 87 -0.04 5.93 -5.91
N VAL A 88 1.07 6.30 -6.54
CA VAL A 88 2.41 6.30 -5.94
C VAL A 88 3.15 7.54 -6.41
N LEU A 89 4.02 8.09 -5.56
CA LEU A 89 5.02 9.06 -5.97
C LEU A 89 6.21 8.33 -6.61
N PRO A 90 6.96 9.01 -7.51
CA PRO A 90 8.20 8.46 -8.04
C PRO A 90 9.19 8.11 -6.92
N VAL A 91 9.95 7.03 -7.08
CA VAL A 91 11.05 6.72 -6.15
C VAL A 91 12.08 7.84 -6.20
N GLY A 92 12.52 8.32 -5.04
CA GLY A 92 13.42 9.47 -4.93
C GLY A 92 12.71 10.82 -5.09
N HIS A 93 11.39 10.86 -4.98
CA HIS A 93 10.64 12.11 -4.94
C HIS A 93 11.19 13.04 -3.84
N THR A 94 11.48 14.27 -4.22
CA THR A 94 12.03 15.31 -3.36
C THR A 94 11.56 16.68 -3.87
N TRP A 95 11.85 17.72 -3.10
CA TRP A 95 11.53 19.11 -3.41
C TRP A 95 12.69 20.02 -3.00
N ASP A 96 12.72 21.22 -3.57
CA ASP A 96 13.60 22.27 -3.09
C ASP A 96 13.12 22.73 -1.70
N HIS A 97 14.05 22.82 -0.76
CA HIS A 97 13.75 23.26 0.60
C HIS A 97 13.12 24.65 0.61
N HIS A 98 12.03 24.80 1.36
CA HIS A 98 11.35 26.08 1.56
C HIS A 98 11.23 26.40 3.06
N PRO A 99 11.66 27.60 3.50
CA PRO A 99 11.61 27.97 4.90
C PRO A 99 10.22 27.83 5.52
N GLY A 100 10.16 27.15 6.67
CA GLY A 100 8.96 26.95 7.47
C GLY A 100 7.87 26.08 6.83
N ARG A 101 8.16 25.35 5.74
CA ARG A 101 7.21 24.46 5.07
C ARG A 101 7.87 23.13 4.77
N THR A 102 7.17 22.04 5.01
CA THR A 102 7.62 20.70 4.67
C THR A 102 6.43 19.75 4.53
N LEU A 103 6.69 18.52 4.10
CA LEU A 103 5.70 17.46 3.91
C LEU A 103 6.02 16.28 4.84
N LEU A 104 5.01 15.47 5.15
CA LEU A 104 5.16 14.22 5.90
C LEU A 104 4.14 13.19 5.43
N GLY A 105 4.39 11.90 5.72
CA GLY A 105 3.50 10.81 5.34
C GLY A 105 3.26 10.74 3.84
N ASP A 106 2.05 10.36 3.44
CA ASP A 106 1.69 10.19 2.02
C ASP A 106 1.89 11.46 1.17
N ALA A 107 1.83 12.65 1.77
CA ALA A 107 2.12 13.89 1.05
C ALA A 107 3.60 13.97 0.61
N ALA A 108 4.51 13.40 1.39
CA ALA A 108 5.94 13.37 1.10
C ALA A 108 6.34 12.11 0.29
N HIS A 109 5.70 10.98 0.54
CA HIS A 109 6.20 9.68 0.05
C HIS A 109 5.12 8.61 -0.15
N LEU A 110 3.94 8.97 -0.68
CA LEU A 110 2.91 8.01 -1.06
C LEU A 110 3.49 6.82 -1.84
N MET A 111 3.27 5.61 -1.32
CA MET A 111 3.86 4.37 -1.81
C MET A 111 2.82 3.22 -1.81
N PRO A 112 3.08 2.10 -2.51
CA PRO A 112 2.19 0.95 -2.49
C PRO A 112 1.83 0.49 -1.06
N PRO A 113 0.58 0.04 -0.80
CA PRO A 113 0.07 -0.17 0.55
C PRO A 113 0.53 -1.49 1.18
N PHE A 114 1.84 -1.72 1.29
CA PHE A 114 2.43 -2.90 1.93
C PHE A 114 2.51 -2.79 3.47
N GLY A 115 1.67 -1.96 4.09
CA GLY A 115 1.54 -1.87 5.55
C GLY A 115 2.58 -1.00 6.27
N ILE A 116 3.43 -0.28 5.55
CA ILE A 116 4.48 0.56 6.15
C ILE A 116 4.16 2.06 6.17
N GLY A 117 3.28 2.55 5.28
CA GLY A 117 3.03 3.98 5.09
C GLY A 117 2.56 4.70 6.35
N ALA A 118 1.56 4.15 7.06
CA ALA A 118 1.07 4.73 8.31
C ALA A 118 2.15 4.81 9.40
N ASN A 119 3.00 3.77 9.51
CA ASN A 119 4.10 3.75 10.46
C ASN A 119 5.15 4.83 10.13
N LEU A 120 5.47 5.01 8.85
CA LEU A 120 6.39 6.03 8.40
C LEU A 120 5.82 7.43 8.62
N ALA A 121 4.54 7.67 8.32
CA ALA A 121 3.89 8.95 8.59
C ALA A 121 3.92 9.33 10.08
N MET A 122 3.71 8.36 10.98
CA MET A 122 3.83 8.60 12.43
C MET A 122 5.27 8.90 12.87
N LEU A 123 6.25 8.20 12.28
CA LEU A 123 7.66 8.46 12.53
C LEU A 123 8.06 9.86 12.04
N ASP A 124 7.62 10.26 10.85
CA ASP A 124 7.85 11.60 10.33
C ASP A 124 7.29 12.68 11.25
N GLY A 125 6.06 12.51 11.73
CA GLY A 125 5.44 13.44 12.67
C GLY A 125 6.23 13.55 13.98
N THR A 126 6.79 12.44 14.45
CA THR A 126 7.63 12.41 15.64
C THR A 126 8.96 13.13 15.41
N ASP A 127 9.64 12.83 14.30
CA ASP A 127 10.92 13.45 13.93
C ASP A 127 10.77 14.96 13.73
N LEU A 128 9.71 15.39 13.03
CA LEU A 128 9.41 16.80 12.81
C LEU A 128 9.10 17.53 14.12
N ALA A 129 8.26 16.94 14.98
CA ALA A 129 7.96 17.53 16.29
C ALA A 129 9.21 17.66 17.17
N ALA A 130 10.08 16.65 17.16
CA ALA A 130 11.35 16.68 17.88
C ALA A 130 12.30 17.76 17.32
N ALA A 131 12.39 17.90 16.00
CA ALA A 131 13.21 18.93 15.37
C ALA A 131 12.73 20.33 15.74
N ILE A 132 11.41 20.58 15.68
CA ILE A 132 10.78 21.84 16.09
C ILE A 132 11.07 22.18 17.55
N ALA A 133 11.05 21.19 18.44
CA ALA A 133 11.27 21.40 19.88
C ALA A 133 12.74 21.67 20.25
N THR A 134 13.70 21.32 19.39
CA THR A 134 15.13 21.31 19.71
C THR A 134 15.97 22.34 18.94
N HIS A 135 15.48 22.82 17.79
CA HIS A 135 16.22 23.77 16.96
C HIS A 135 15.80 25.22 17.23
N PRO A 136 16.72 26.20 17.09
CA PRO A 136 16.46 27.60 17.43
C PRO A 136 15.49 28.30 16.47
N THR A 137 15.37 27.81 15.24
CA THR A 137 14.44 28.35 14.24
C THR A 137 13.65 27.24 13.56
N LEU A 138 12.47 27.59 13.01
CA LEU A 138 11.68 26.65 12.22
C LEU A 138 12.38 26.23 10.93
N ASP A 139 13.23 27.08 10.34
CA ASP A 139 14.02 26.74 9.15
C ASP A 139 15.01 25.63 9.48
N ASP A 140 15.77 25.79 10.56
CA ASP A 140 16.74 24.79 11.03
C ASP A 140 16.05 23.47 11.38
N ALA A 141 14.89 23.53 12.03
CA ALA A 141 14.08 22.36 12.35
C ALA A 141 13.63 21.60 11.09
N VAL A 142 13.11 22.30 10.08
CA VAL A 142 12.68 21.68 8.83
C VAL A 142 13.86 21.05 8.09
N ARG A 143 15.01 21.72 8.01
CA ARG A 143 16.21 21.15 7.38
C ARG A 143 16.67 19.88 8.08
N ALA A 144 16.72 19.90 9.41
CA ALA A 144 17.09 18.75 10.20
C ALA A 144 16.14 17.57 9.96
N TYR A 145 14.83 17.81 9.98
CA TYR A 145 13.82 16.81 9.68
C TYR A 145 13.94 16.23 8.25
N GLU A 146 14.01 17.09 7.24
CA GLU A 146 14.11 16.67 5.83
C GLU A 146 15.38 15.86 5.57
N SER A 147 16.49 16.19 6.24
CA SER A 147 17.77 15.46 6.10
C SER A 147 17.68 13.98 6.53
N VAL A 148 16.75 13.66 7.43
CA VAL A 148 16.53 12.29 7.94
C VAL A 148 15.39 11.61 7.18
N MET A 149 14.29 12.33 6.96
CA MET A 149 13.09 11.78 6.35
C MET A 149 13.29 11.46 4.86
N LEU A 150 13.89 12.35 4.05
CA LEU A 150 13.99 12.14 2.59
C LEU A 150 14.78 10.88 2.19
N PRO A 151 15.96 10.57 2.79
CA PRO A 151 16.66 9.32 2.51
C PRO A 151 15.84 8.08 2.92
N ARG A 152 15.18 8.12 4.10
CA ARG A 152 14.32 7.04 4.58
C ARG A 152 13.15 6.79 3.62
N SER A 153 12.49 7.85 3.19
CA SER A 153 11.36 7.80 2.25
C SER A 153 11.78 7.23 0.90
N THR A 154 12.96 7.60 0.40
CA THR A 154 13.52 7.04 -0.84
C THR A 154 13.77 5.53 -0.70
N ALA A 155 14.38 5.10 0.40
CA ALA A 155 14.63 3.69 0.67
C ALA A 155 13.34 2.88 0.81
N ALA A 156 12.33 3.45 1.49
CA ALA A 156 11.00 2.84 1.64
C ALA A 156 10.29 2.69 0.30
N ALA A 157 10.22 3.76 -0.49
CA ALA A 157 9.61 3.76 -1.82
C ALA A 157 10.30 2.75 -2.75
N GLN A 158 11.63 2.65 -2.73
CA GLN A 158 12.37 1.67 -3.52
C GLN A 158 12.08 0.24 -3.07
N ALA A 159 12.00 -0.02 -1.76
CA ALA A 159 11.63 -1.34 -1.24
C ALA A 159 10.21 -1.74 -1.67
N CYS A 160 9.24 -0.82 -1.60
CA CYS A 160 7.90 -1.08 -2.09
C CYS A 160 7.85 -1.29 -3.61
N ALA A 161 8.60 -0.52 -4.40
CA ALA A 161 8.65 -0.69 -5.86
C ALA A 161 9.31 -2.01 -6.28
N ASP A 162 10.30 -2.50 -5.52
CA ASP A 162 10.91 -3.82 -5.75
C ASP A 162 9.90 -4.92 -5.42
N LEU A 163 9.17 -4.79 -4.30
CA LEU A 163 8.13 -5.73 -3.93
C LEU A 163 6.97 -5.74 -4.90
N ASP A 164 6.51 -4.59 -5.39
CA ASP A 164 5.44 -4.53 -6.38
C ASP A 164 5.82 -5.29 -7.66
N ARG A 165 7.09 -5.20 -8.09
CA ARG A 165 7.61 -6.00 -9.21
C ARG A 165 7.65 -7.50 -8.92
N ILE A 166 8.08 -7.91 -7.73
CA ILE A 166 8.05 -9.32 -7.32
C ILE A 166 6.61 -9.81 -7.27
N MET A 167 5.72 -9.01 -6.66
CA MET A 167 4.29 -9.27 -6.58
C MET A 167 3.61 -9.23 -7.94
N ALA A 168 4.19 -8.62 -8.97
CA ALA A 168 3.72 -8.70 -10.35
C ALA A 168 4.23 -9.95 -11.09
N SER A 169 5.31 -10.59 -10.61
CA SER A 169 5.86 -11.81 -11.21
C SER A 169 4.92 -13.02 -11.01
N GLY A 170 5.01 -14.02 -11.90
CA GLY A 170 4.22 -15.26 -11.77
C GLY A 170 4.70 -16.20 -10.66
N GLU A 171 5.70 -15.79 -9.87
CA GLU A 171 6.34 -16.64 -8.88
C GLU A 171 5.53 -16.70 -7.56
N PRO A 172 5.62 -17.81 -6.81
CA PRO A 172 5.05 -17.90 -5.47
C PRO A 172 5.60 -16.79 -4.55
N ILE A 173 4.72 -16.17 -3.77
CA ILE A 173 5.08 -15.09 -2.86
C ILE A 173 5.61 -15.69 -1.54
N ASP A 174 6.88 -15.44 -1.22
CA ASP A 174 7.44 -15.70 0.11
C ASP A 174 7.14 -14.52 1.05
N VAL A 175 6.07 -14.64 1.84
CA VAL A 175 5.62 -13.59 2.78
C VAL A 175 6.69 -13.26 3.83
N ASP A 176 7.44 -14.25 4.30
CA ASP A 176 8.52 -14.03 5.27
C ASP A 176 9.71 -13.33 4.60
N GLY A 177 10.01 -13.68 3.36
CA GLY A 177 10.98 -12.98 2.50
C GLY A 177 10.60 -11.52 2.27
N VAL A 178 9.34 -11.24 1.95
CA VAL A 178 8.79 -9.87 1.79
C VAL A 178 8.97 -9.06 3.06
N ARG A 179 8.58 -9.61 4.22
CA ARG A 179 8.75 -8.95 5.52
C ARG A 179 10.22 -8.68 5.82
N ARG A 180 11.10 -9.66 5.57
CA ARG A 180 12.55 -9.50 5.77
C ARG A 180 13.12 -8.40 4.89
N HIS A 181 12.73 -8.36 3.61
CA HIS A 181 13.15 -7.33 2.66
C HIS A 181 12.79 -5.92 3.11
N LEU A 182 11.53 -5.71 3.55
CA LEU A 182 11.09 -4.43 4.10
C LEU A 182 11.90 -4.06 5.34
N ASN A 183 12.05 -4.98 6.29
CA ASN A 183 12.77 -4.72 7.52
C ASN A 183 14.25 -4.41 7.28
N GLU A 184 14.93 -5.13 6.39
CA GLU A 184 16.33 -4.88 6.06
C GLU A 184 16.56 -3.51 5.43
N ARG A 185 15.62 -3.03 4.62
CA ARG A 185 15.73 -1.72 3.95
C ARG A 185 15.22 -0.54 4.76
N LEU A 186 14.30 -0.78 5.70
CA LEU A 186 13.70 0.27 6.53
C LEU A 186 14.40 0.42 7.89
N LEU A 187 14.88 -0.68 8.48
CA LEU A 187 15.40 -0.70 9.85
C LEU A 187 16.93 -0.71 9.93
N ARG A 188 17.65 -0.96 8.83
CA ARG A 188 19.11 -0.84 8.82
C ARG A 188 19.49 0.51 8.22
N PRO A 189 20.19 1.39 8.96
CA PRO A 189 20.77 2.58 8.37
C PRO A 189 21.71 2.14 7.24
N GLN A 190 21.60 2.79 6.08
CA GLN A 190 22.61 2.68 5.05
C GLN A 190 23.90 3.28 5.62
N VAL A 191 24.68 2.45 6.31
CA VAL A 191 26.07 2.77 6.60
C VAL A 191 26.75 2.82 5.25
N GLU A 192 27.15 4.02 4.86
CA GLU A 192 27.86 4.34 3.62
C GLU A 192 28.96 3.30 3.38
N ARG A 193 28.91 2.65 2.22
CA ARG A 193 30.12 2.04 1.65
C ARG A 193 30.94 3.20 1.10
N SER A 194 31.83 3.73 1.93
CA SER A 194 32.98 4.56 1.53
C SER A 194 34.01 3.71 0.80
#